data_AF-Q6SHQ2-F1
#
_entry.id   AF-Q6SHQ2-F1
#
_cell.length_a   1.000
_cell.length_b   1.000
_cell.length_c   1.000
_cell.angle_alpha   90.00
_cell.angle_beta   90.00
_cell.angle_gamma   90.00
#
_symmetry.space_group_name_H-M   'P 1'
#
loop_
_entity.id
_entity.type
_entity.pdbx_description
1 polymer ?
#
loop_
_entity_poly.entity_id
_entity_poly.type
_entity_poly.pdbx_seq_one_letter_code
_entity_poly.pdbx_strand_id
1 'polypeptide(L)'
;MNKPTEEVFRTCQRERKIIHFKEYGKNIRLWLGSAVIAIIFLGSHSKKVNVFGWDHYLNNEVGKLNYIQALYHMAFREPSGPWEKRFKFVFAEAVWNWYYASRLINENKYNIFSNLSDVTKQKSILKKIDKIFH
;
A
#
# COMPACT_ATOMS: atom_id res chain seq x y z
N MET A 1 -8.72 23.20 13.92
CA MET A 1 -9.42 22.13 13.16
C MET A 1 -10.72 22.74 12.65
N ASN A 2 -10.97 22.73 11.34
CA ASN A 2 -12.23 23.27 10.81
C ASN A 2 -13.38 22.32 11.20
N LYS A 3 -14.49 22.89 11.69
CA LYS A 3 -15.71 22.18 12.12
C LYS A 3 -16.19 21.03 11.21
N PRO A 4 -16.08 21.09 9.86
CA PRO A 4 -16.50 20.02 8.96
C PRO A 4 -15.68 18.73 9.12
N THR A 5 -14.40 18.83 9.47
CA THR A 5 -13.52 17.67 9.59
C THR A 5 -13.87 16.84 10.81
N GLU A 6 -14.22 17.49 11.93
CA GLU A 6 -14.66 16.81 13.14
C GLU A 6 -16.00 16.09 12.90
N GLU A 7 -16.89 16.68 12.11
CA GLU A 7 -18.20 16.10 11.78
C GLU A 7 -18.08 14.87 10.86
N VAL A 8 -17.18 14.89 9.87
CA VAL A 8 -16.87 13.72 9.04
C VAL A 8 -16.25 12.60 9.89
N PHE A 9 -15.31 12.93 10.78
CA PHE A 9 -14.72 11.94 11.70
C PHE A 9 -15.78 11.33 12.63
N ARG A 10 -16.64 12.15 13.24
CA ARG A 10 -17.74 11.68 14.10
C ARG A 10 -18.75 10.85 13.33
N THR A 11 -19.05 11.21 12.07
CA THR A 11 -19.98 10.46 11.22
C THR A 11 -19.42 9.12 10.80
N CYS A 12 -18.17 9.07 10.36
CA CYS A 12 -17.54 7.80 10.02
C CYS A 12 -17.30 6.91 11.26
N GLN A 13 -17.08 7.48 12.46
CA GLN A 13 -17.00 6.74 13.72
C GLN A 13 -18.36 6.17 14.14
N ARG A 14 -19.43 6.99 14.04
CA ARG A 14 -20.83 6.61 14.30
C ARG A 14 -21.34 5.53 13.34
N GLU A 15 -20.93 5.58 12.09
CA GLU A 15 -21.30 4.60 11.05
C GLU A 15 -20.38 3.36 11.01
N ARG A 16 -19.39 3.24 11.91
CA ARG A 16 -18.33 2.21 11.87
C ARG A 16 -17.57 2.12 10.54
N LYS A 17 -17.46 3.24 9.83
CA LYS A 17 -16.76 3.37 8.54
C LYS A 17 -15.32 3.88 8.69
N ILE A 18 -14.87 4.26 9.89
CA ILE A 18 -13.44 4.46 10.19
C ILE A 18 -12.83 3.14 10.65
N ILE A 19 -11.82 2.70 9.92
CA ILE A 19 -10.99 1.55 10.28
C ILE A 19 -10.04 2.03 11.38
N HIS A 20 -10.40 1.79 12.64
CA HIS A 20 -9.46 1.90 13.74
C HIS A 20 -8.29 0.96 13.49
N PHE A 21 -7.09 1.52 13.38
CA PHE A 21 -5.87 0.76 13.65
C PHE A 21 -5.90 0.36 15.13
N LYS A 22 -5.93 -0.96 15.35
CA LYS A 22 -5.95 -1.69 16.63
C LYS A 22 -7.25 -1.56 17.45
N GLU A 23 -8.17 -2.49 17.19
CA GLU A 23 -9.13 -2.95 18.21
C GLU A 23 -8.73 -4.38 18.60
N TYR A 24 -8.29 -4.56 19.85
CA TYR A 24 -8.21 -5.86 20.49
C TYR A 24 -9.63 -6.45 20.50
N GLY A 25 -9.91 -7.43 19.63
CA GLY A 25 -11.03 -8.34 19.86
C GLY A 25 -12.05 -8.58 18.74
N LYS A 26 -12.01 -7.91 17.57
CA LYS A 26 -12.95 -8.23 16.47
C LYS A 26 -12.31 -8.28 15.08
N ASN A 27 -12.48 -9.44 14.43
CA ASN A 27 -11.91 -9.81 13.13
C ASN A 27 -12.68 -9.15 11.96
N ILE A 28 -12.30 -7.93 11.56
CA ILE A 28 -12.61 -7.42 10.22
C ILE A 28 -11.27 -7.26 9.49
N ARG A 29 -11.04 -8.11 8.50
CA ARG A 29 -9.75 -8.26 7.80
C ARG A 29 -9.80 -7.57 6.44
N LEU A 30 -9.39 -6.31 6.38
CA LEU A 30 -9.16 -5.61 5.11
C LEU A 30 -7.76 -5.94 4.62
N TRP A 31 -7.67 -6.97 3.76
CA TRP A 31 -6.41 -7.65 3.43
C TRP A 31 -5.94 -7.45 1.99
N LEU A 32 -6.52 -6.53 1.22
CA LEU A 32 -6.05 -6.18 -0.12
C LEU A 32 -6.23 -4.68 -0.31
N GLY A 33 -5.13 -3.97 -0.55
CA GLY A 33 -5.18 -2.53 -0.83
C GLY A 33 -5.60 -1.66 0.36
N SER A 34 -5.62 -2.15 1.60
CA SER A 34 -5.99 -1.33 2.76
C SER A 34 -5.03 -0.15 2.96
N ALA A 35 -3.72 -0.37 2.73
CA ALA A 35 -2.74 0.72 2.69
C ALA A 35 -3.00 1.67 1.52
N VAL A 36 -3.18 1.16 0.31
CA VAL A 36 -3.47 1.98 -0.90
C VAL A 36 -4.71 2.85 -0.68
N ILE A 37 -5.82 2.25 -0.24
CA ILE A 37 -7.08 2.94 0.02
C ILE A 37 -6.90 3.99 1.12
N ALA A 38 -6.19 3.67 2.20
CA ALA A 38 -5.89 4.63 3.26
C ALA A 38 -5.04 5.80 2.74
N ILE A 39 -4.02 5.54 1.92
CA ILE A 39 -3.16 6.57 1.33
C ILE A 39 -3.98 7.47 0.40
N ILE A 40 -4.83 6.91 -0.45
CA ILE A 40 -5.69 7.67 -1.36
C ILE A 40 -6.70 8.51 -0.58
N PHE A 41 -7.33 7.94 0.46
CA PHE A 41 -8.30 8.63 1.31
C PHE A 41 -7.66 9.78 2.10
N LEU A 42 -6.49 9.54 2.70
CA LEU A 42 -5.73 10.60 3.35
C LEU A 42 -5.27 11.65 2.33
N GLY A 43 -4.90 11.19 1.13
CA GLY A 43 -4.61 12.01 -0.02
C GLY A 43 -5.74 12.97 -0.33
N SER A 44 -6.97 12.51 -0.50
CA SER A 44 -8.09 13.39 -0.87
C SER A 44 -8.38 14.52 0.12
N HIS A 45 -7.92 14.40 1.37
CA HIS A 45 -8.14 15.41 2.43
C HIS A 45 -6.87 16.16 2.86
N SER A 46 -5.70 15.83 2.31
CA SER A 46 -4.41 16.40 2.75
C SER A 46 -3.69 17.11 1.60
N LYS A 47 -2.91 18.16 1.92
CA LYS A 47 -2.02 18.82 0.96
C LYS A 47 -0.79 17.98 0.62
N LYS A 48 -0.28 17.22 1.60
CA LYS A 48 0.83 16.28 1.47
C LYS A 48 0.54 15.03 2.30
N VAL A 49 1.04 13.87 1.85
CA VAL A 49 0.94 12.60 2.57
C VAL A 49 2.32 11.96 2.62
N ASN A 50 2.82 11.68 3.83
CA ASN A 50 4.05 10.93 4.04
C ASN A 50 3.67 9.48 4.36
N VAL A 51 4.13 8.53 3.55
CA VAL A 51 3.81 7.11 3.69
C VAL A 51 5.05 6.37 4.16
N PHE A 52 4.96 5.71 5.31
CA PHE A 52 6.07 4.96 5.90
C PHE A 52 5.77 3.46 5.90
N GLY A 53 6.76 2.64 5.54
CA GLY A 53 6.69 1.19 5.70
C GLY A 53 5.54 0.51 4.93
N TRP A 54 5.09 1.11 3.82
CA TRP A 54 4.04 0.57 2.95
C TRP A 54 4.35 -0.91 2.60
N ASP A 55 5.62 -1.20 2.38
CA ASP A 55 6.10 -2.49 1.92
C ASP A 55 6.93 -3.23 2.95
N HIS A 56 6.32 -3.44 4.10
CA HIS A 56 6.77 -4.40 5.12
C HIS A 56 7.07 -5.82 4.57
N TYR A 57 6.70 -6.13 3.31
CA TYR A 57 6.98 -7.39 2.62
C TYR A 57 8.30 -7.40 1.82
N LEU A 58 8.96 -6.25 1.68
CA LEU A 58 10.24 -6.12 0.98
C LEU A 58 11.35 -5.94 2.00
N ASN A 59 12.41 -6.74 1.90
CA ASN A 59 13.61 -6.59 2.73
C ASN A 59 14.60 -5.58 2.12
N ASN A 60 14.53 -5.38 0.80
CA ASN A 60 15.43 -4.53 0.04
C ASN A 60 14.64 -3.56 -0.81
N GLU A 61 15.19 -2.37 -1.03
CA GLU A 61 14.65 -1.41 -2.00
C GLU A 61 14.49 -2.05 -3.38
N VAL A 62 13.29 -1.95 -3.94
CA VAL A 62 12.98 -2.56 -5.24
C VAL A 62 13.82 -1.99 -6.37
N GLY A 63 14.31 -0.76 -6.24
CA GLY A 63 15.19 -0.13 -7.23
C GLY A 63 16.55 -0.82 -7.39
N LYS A 64 16.97 -1.62 -6.41
CA LYS A 64 18.25 -2.34 -6.39
C LYS A 64 18.11 -3.80 -6.85
N LEU A 65 16.89 -4.30 -7.03
CA LEU A 65 16.63 -5.67 -7.42
C LEU A 65 16.78 -5.86 -8.94
N ASN A 66 17.36 -6.97 -9.36
CA ASN A 66 17.24 -7.38 -10.76
C ASN A 66 15.84 -7.97 -11.03
N TYR A 67 15.50 -8.15 -12.30
CA TYR A 67 14.16 -8.59 -12.72
C TYR A 67 13.69 -9.90 -12.06
N ILE A 68 14.58 -10.90 -11.96
CA ILE A 68 14.23 -12.20 -11.37
C ILE A 68 14.07 -12.07 -9.86
N GLN A 69 14.95 -11.33 -9.19
CA GLN A 69 14.84 -11.04 -7.76
C GLN A 69 13.53 -10.30 -7.45
N ALA A 70 13.18 -9.30 -8.24
CA ALA A 70 11.93 -8.57 -8.09
C ALA A 70 10.71 -9.49 -8.21
N LEU A 71 10.64 -10.34 -9.25
CA LEU A 71 9.58 -11.33 -9.38
C LEU A 71 9.55 -12.33 -8.21
N TYR A 72 10.72 -12.77 -7.76
CA TYR A 72 10.84 -13.66 -6.62
C TYR A 72 10.26 -13.02 -5.36
N HIS A 73 10.63 -11.77 -5.06
CA HIS A 73 10.08 -11.03 -3.92
C HIS A 73 8.57 -10.78 -4.03
N MET A 74 8.05 -10.58 -5.24
CA MET A 74 6.60 -10.43 -5.45
C MET A 74 5.84 -11.75 -5.25
N ALA A 75 6.42 -12.89 -5.66
CA ALA A 75 5.72 -14.17 -5.70
C ALA A 75 5.97 -15.04 -4.45
N PHE A 76 7.20 -15.03 -3.95
CA PHE A 76 7.70 -15.91 -2.91
C PHE A 76 8.11 -15.08 -1.69
N ARG A 77 7.11 -14.79 -0.86
CA ARG A 77 7.31 -14.21 0.47
C ARG A 77 7.37 -15.33 1.51
N GLU A 78 8.34 -15.25 2.41
CA GLU A 78 8.20 -15.86 3.74
C GLU A 78 7.29 -14.96 4.58
N PRO A 79 6.13 -15.45 5.05
CA PRO A 79 5.26 -14.64 5.86
C PRO A 79 5.99 -14.19 7.13
N SER A 80 6.16 -12.89 7.29
CA SER A 80 6.72 -12.29 8.49
C SER A 80 5.61 -11.65 9.32
N GLY A 81 5.52 -12.02 10.60
CA GLY A 81 4.49 -11.58 11.55
C GLY A 81 3.45 -12.67 11.88
N PRO A 82 2.51 -12.42 12.82
CA PRO A 82 1.57 -13.43 13.33
C PRO A 82 0.48 -13.88 12.33
N TRP A 83 0.70 -13.66 11.04
CA TRP A 83 -0.31 -13.69 9.97
C TRP A 83 0.13 -14.58 8.80
N GLU A 84 0.63 -15.78 9.10
CA GLU A 84 1.23 -16.81 8.22
C GLU A 84 0.43 -17.29 6.98
N LYS A 85 -0.68 -16.67 6.57
CA LYS A 85 -1.59 -17.31 5.61
C LYS A 85 -1.98 -16.41 4.43
N ARG A 86 -1.29 -16.61 3.31
CA ARG A 86 -1.81 -17.17 2.02
C ARG A 86 -0.96 -16.68 0.84
N PHE A 87 0.03 -17.49 0.47
CA PHE A 87 0.86 -17.34 -0.73
C PHE A 87 0.09 -16.90 -1.99
N LYS A 88 -1.13 -17.42 -2.17
CA LYS A 88 -1.97 -17.16 -3.36
C LYS A 88 -2.35 -15.69 -3.59
N PHE A 89 -2.38 -14.85 -2.55
CA PHE A 89 -2.74 -13.43 -2.70
C PHE A 89 -1.53 -12.49 -2.65
N VAL A 90 -0.35 -13.00 -2.29
CA VAL A 90 0.88 -12.20 -2.13
C VAL A 90 1.28 -11.55 -3.45
N PHE A 91 1.27 -12.32 -4.54
CA PHE A 91 1.63 -11.78 -5.85
C PHE A 91 0.66 -10.71 -6.33
N ALA A 92 -0.66 -10.96 -6.20
CA ALA A 92 -1.68 -9.98 -6.59
C ALA A 92 -1.59 -8.68 -5.76
N GLU A 93 -1.34 -8.81 -4.45
CA GLU A 93 -1.13 -7.66 -3.57
C GLU A 93 0.14 -6.89 -3.95
N ALA A 94 1.24 -7.58 -4.24
CA ALA A 94 2.47 -6.96 -4.70
C ALA A 94 2.26 -6.22 -6.03
N VAL A 95 1.54 -6.82 -6.99
CA VAL A 95 1.17 -6.19 -8.26
C VAL A 95 0.40 -4.89 -8.01
N TRP A 96 -0.61 -4.90 -7.13
CA TRP A 96 -1.37 -3.70 -6.76
C TRP A 96 -0.49 -2.64 -6.08
N ASN A 97 0.31 -3.03 -5.09
CA ASN A 97 1.17 -2.11 -4.37
C ASN A 97 2.18 -1.44 -5.30
N TRP A 98 2.81 -2.20 -6.20
CA TRP A 98 3.76 -1.66 -7.17
C TRP A 98 3.09 -0.72 -8.18
N TYR A 99 1.89 -1.08 -8.66
CA TYR A 99 1.09 -0.26 -9.58
C TYR A 99 0.70 1.10 -8.99
N TYR A 100 0.24 1.13 -7.73
CA TYR A 100 -0.17 2.37 -7.08
C TYR A 100 1.01 3.15 -6.53
N ALA A 101 2.05 2.51 -6.01
CA ALA A 101 3.25 3.20 -5.56
C ALA A 101 3.92 3.94 -6.72
N SER A 102 4.04 3.31 -7.89
CA SER A 102 4.64 3.97 -9.07
C SER A 102 3.88 5.22 -9.51
N ARG A 103 2.55 5.23 -9.42
CA ARG A 103 1.71 6.39 -9.72
C ARG A 103 1.84 7.47 -8.65
N LEU A 104 1.73 7.08 -7.38
CA LEU A 104 1.74 8.03 -6.27
C LEU A 104 3.10 8.72 -6.10
N ILE A 105 4.22 8.06 -6.44
CA ILE A 105 5.56 8.69 -6.43
C ILE A 105 5.68 9.83 -7.45
N ASN A 106 4.99 9.72 -8.58
CA ASN A 106 5.04 10.75 -9.62
C ASN A 106 4.17 11.98 -9.28
N GLU A 107 3.36 11.88 -8.23
CA GLU A 107 2.54 12.98 -7.74
C GLU A 107 3.33 13.76 -6.68
N ASN A 108 3.49 15.08 -6.84
CA ASN A 108 4.18 15.98 -5.88
C ASN A 108 3.55 16.03 -4.47
N LYS A 109 2.48 15.28 -4.27
CA LYS A 109 1.66 15.20 -3.07
C LYS A 109 2.10 14.09 -2.11
N TYR A 110 2.68 13.01 -2.60
CA TYR A 110 2.98 11.83 -1.80
C TYR A 110 4.49 11.64 -1.66
N ASN A 111 4.97 11.54 -0.42
CA ASN A 111 6.35 11.17 -0.13
C ASN A 111 6.34 9.75 0.45
N ILE A 112 6.88 8.80 -0.29
CA ILE A 112 6.97 7.41 0.16
C ILE A 112 8.35 7.17 0.76
N PHE A 113 8.39 6.70 2.01
CA PHE A 113 9.57 6.29 2.76
C PHE A 113 9.48 4.79 3.03
N SER A 114 9.88 3.99 2.05
CA SER A 114 9.65 2.54 2.04
C SER A 114 10.60 1.86 1.03
N ASN A 115 10.68 0.54 1.01
CA ASN A 115 11.48 -0.16 0.00
C ASN A 115 10.86 0.01 -1.43
N LEU A 116 9.65 0.55 -1.57
CA LEU A 116 8.97 0.91 -2.83
C LEU A 116 9.30 2.31 -3.33
N SER A 117 10.04 3.13 -2.58
CA SER A 117 10.31 4.54 -2.93
C SER A 117 10.95 4.70 -4.31
N ASP A 118 11.62 3.66 -4.80
CA ASP A 118 12.30 3.62 -6.11
C ASP A 118 11.64 2.64 -7.11
N VAL A 119 10.36 2.28 -6.92
CA VAL A 119 9.66 1.32 -7.79
C VAL A 119 9.63 1.73 -9.26
N THR A 120 9.71 3.02 -9.56
CA THR A 120 9.76 3.56 -10.94
C THR A 120 11.01 3.11 -11.71
N LYS A 121 12.07 2.64 -11.03
CA LYS A 121 13.26 2.04 -11.68
C LYS A 121 12.95 0.67 -12.31
N GLN A 122 11.94 -0.04 -11.83
CA GLN A 122 11.53 -1.37 -12.34
C GLN A 122 10.64 -1.28 -13.60
N LYS A 123 11.09 -0.53 -14.61
CA LYS A 123 10.31 -0.19 -15.82
C LYS A 123 9.76 -1.42 -16.56
N SER A 124 10.55 -2.50 -16.65
CA SER A 124 10.15 -3.72 -17.37
C SER A 124 9.01 -4.46 -16.68
N ILE A 125 9.01 -4.50 -15.34
CA ILE A 125 7.94 -5.08 -14.53
C ILE A 125 6.71 -4.18 -14.56
N LEU A 126 6.89 -2.88 -14.33
CA LEU A 126 5.80 -1.91 -14.35
C LEU A 126 5.06 -1.91 -15.70
N LYS A 127 5.78 -1.98 -16.83
CA LYS A 127 5.15 -2.09 -18.15
C LYS A 127 4.28 -3.34 -18.31
N LYS A 128 4.62 -4.45 -17.64
CA LYS A 128 3.80 -5.68 -17.64
C LYS A 128 2.60 -5.53 -16.70
N ILE A 129 2.81 -4.93 -15.54
CA ILE A 129 1.75 -4.63 -14.57
C ILE A 129 0.71 -3.69 -15.19
N ASP A 130 1.12 -2.63 -15.89
CA ASP A 130 0.20 -1.67 -16.52
C ASP A 130 -0.73 -2.36 -17.53
N LYS A 131 -0.25 -3.39 -18.25
CA LYS A 131 -1.09 -4.21 -19.16
C LYS A 131 -2.15 -5.06 -18.45
N ILE A 132 -2.08 -5.22 -17.13
CA ILE A 132 -3.09 -5.95 -16.35
C ILE A 132 -4.29 -5.04 -16.06
N PHE A 133 -4.05 -3.73 -15.98
CA PHE A 133 -5.06 -2.72 -15.61
C PHE A 133 -5.61 -1.91 -16.80
N HIS A 134 -5.03 -2.09 -17.98
CA HIS A 134 -5.46 -1.49 -19.26
C HIS A 134 -5.93 -2.59 -20.21
#